data_AF-A0A387HLD1-F1
#
_entry.id   AF-A0A387HLD1-F1
#
_cell.length_a   1.000
_cell.length_b   1.000
_cell.length_c   1.000
_cell.angle_alpha   90.00
_cell.angle_beta   90.00
_cell.angle_gamma   90.00
#
_symmetry.space_group_name_H-M   'P 1'
#
loop_
_entity.id
_entity.type
_entity.pdbx_description
1 polymer ?
#
loop_
_entity_poly.entity_id
_entity_poly.type
_entity_poly.pdbx_seq_one_letter_code
_entity_poly.pdbx_strand_id
1 'polypeptide(L)'
;MNTAPATVRDRSAVLVPAVIGVVLMLAAGWLLLATAPHALDEERAFASASNCPVAEVSTECRHTITATVTSAAADHKHRSTYYWLGLGDVQEGSGALPGRLKASPAKVPAGGATPPHRVKMDGRAPVFAAVRPGATLHLTYWRGEIRYVEFRSLRQYTTADPRGGYRLPLAGALVSLSVGVACLRAAYCSARRATESPVHEPWRLTLPLGSVLLIVCFAFGTPWVTGGVPTALLLTAVGAVPVLSGAAWLTHRHRRRTPDTIKVTPLVPLVEECFPGAILGEVPYCHEGFRYVVAAPGLLAATPDPSGRIARQPVPRTLTAVRVRPPYWTDPGPRAAPDCQVVECRDGVTPVYVVTEQRYVPWVLGALQRSTDTRLRASDAERAERAEGAGRAERRG
;
A
#
# COMPACT_ATOMS: atom_id res chain seq x y z
N MET A 1 36.31 3.29 12.32
CA MET A 1 34.92 3.69 12.02
C MET A 1 33.99 2.76 12.78
N ASN A 2 33.54 3.19 13.96
CA ASN A 2 32.56 2.41 14.74
C ASN A 2 31.19 2.68 14.13
N THR A 3 30.65 1.72 13.38
CA THR A 3 29.27 1.76 12.93
C THR A 3 28.39 1.77 14.17
N ALA A 4 27.76 2.91 14.46
CA ALA A 4 26.79 3.02 15.53
C ALA A 4 25.75 1.88 15.37
N PRO A 5 25.42 1.13 16.42
CA PRO A 5 24.49 0.02 16.33
C PRO A 5 23.15 0.54 15.80
N ALA A 6 22.69 -0.03 14.68
CA ALA A 6 21.40 0.29 14.10
C ALA A 6 20.31 0.24 15.18
N THR A 7 19.53 1.31 15.30
CA THR A 7 18.55 1.43 16.38
C THR A 7 17.48 0.34 16.24
N VAL A 8 16.89 -0.11 17.35
CA VAL A 8 15.82 -1.14 17.36
C VAL A 8 14.66 -0.74 16.42
N ARG A 9 14.41 0.56 16.28
CA ARG A 9 13.38 1.13 15.40
C ARG A 9 13.65 0.85 13.93
N ASP A 10 14.90 0.95 13.47
CA ASP A 10 15.28 0.70 12.07
C ASP A 10 15.10 -0.78 11.69
N ARG A 11 15.39 -1.69 12.62
CA ARG A 11 15.20 -3.14 12.40
C ARG A 11 13.72 -3.50 12.26
N SER A 12 12.86 -2.89 13.08
CA SER A 12 11.41 -3.16 13.04
C SER A 12 10.76 -2.72 11.71
N ALA A 13 11.23 -1.61 11.13
CA ALA A 13 10.72 -1.07 9.87
C ALA A 13 10.98 -2.00 8.67
N VAL A 14 12.00 -2.86 8.74
CA VAL A 14 12.31 -3.87 7.71
C VAL A 14 11.65 -5.21 8.04
N LEU A 15 11.73 -5.66 9.29
CA LEU A 15 11.28 -7.00 9.69
C LEU A 15 9.77 -7.17 9.59
N VAL A 16 8.98 -6.20 10.06
CA VAL A 16 7.51 -6.31 10.07
C VAL A 16 6.95 -6.50 8.65
N PRO A 17 7.23 -5.63 7.65
CA PRO A 17 6.71 -5.83 6.31
C PRO A 17 7.28 -7.08 5.62
N ALA A 18 8.52 -7.48 5.95
CA ALA A 18 9.10 -8.72 5.43
C ALA A 18 8.31 -9.95 5.91
N VAL A 19 8.04 -10.05 7.21
CA VAL A 19 7.28 -11.17 7.81
C VAL A 19 5.87 -11.22 7.27
N ILE A 20 5.15 -10.08 7.24
CA ILE A 20 3.81 -9.99 6.66
C ILE A 20 3.83 -10.43 5.19
N GLY A 21 4.80 -9.95 4.43
CA GLY A 21 4.99 -10.31 3.03
C GLY A 21 5.17 -11.82 2.82
N VAL A 22 6.05 -12.45 3.60
CA VAL A 22 6.29 -13.90 3.53
C VAL A 22 5.03 -14.69 3.89
N VAL A 23 4.33 -14.34 4.97
CA VAL A 23 3.10 -15.02 5.39
C VAL A 23 2.03 -14.94 4.30
N LEU A 24 1.84 -13.76 3.69
CA LEU A 24 0.87 -13.59 2.61
C LEU A 24 1.24 -14.37 1.34
N MET A 25 2.54 -14.45 1.00
CA MET A 25 2.99 -15.26 -0.14
C MET A 25 2.78 -16.76 0.11
N LEU A 26 3.01 -17.24 1.34
CA LEU A 26 2.71 -18.63 1.71
C LEU A 26 1.22 -18.93 1.65
N ALA A 27 0.37 -18.03 2.17
CA ALA A 27 -1.08 -18.16 2.08
C ALA A 27 -1.56 -18.14 0.62
N ALA A 28 -1.02 -17.25 -0.22
CA ALA A 28 -1.30 -17.21 -1.65
C ALA A 28 -0.89 -18.52 -2.35
N GLY A 29 0.29 -19.04 -2.04
CA GLY A 29 0.79 -20.32 -2.55
C GLY A 29 -0.12 -21.49 -2.16
N TRP A 30 -0.51 -21.58 -0.90
CA TRP A 30 -1.48 -22.60 -0.42
C TRP A 30 -2.82 -22.50 -1.15
N LEU A 31 -3.35 -21.28 -1.31
CA LEU A 31 -4.63 -21.08 -1.99
C LEU A 31 -4.55 -21.49 -3.47
N LEU A 32 -3.48 -21.10 -4.18
CA LEU A 32 -3.27 -21.41 -5.60
C LEU A 32 -2.93 -22.87 -5.88
N LEU A 33 -2.18 -23.53 -5.00
CA LEU A 33 -1.63 -24.87 -5.26
C LEU A 33 -2.44 -25.99 -4.60
N ALA A 34 -3.17 -25.72 -3.51
CA ALA A 34 -3.99 -26.73 -2.83
C ALA A 34 -5.49 -26.46 -3.01
N THR A 35 -5.97 -25.29 -2.59
CA THR A 35 -7.43 -25.06 -2.49
C THR A 35 -8.12 -24.85 -3.83
N ALA A 36 -7.55 -24.02 -4.71
CA ALA A 36 -8.15 -23.75 -6.02
C ALA A 36 -8.11 -24.96 -6.97
N PRO A 37 -7.00 -25.75 -7.04
CA PRO A 37 -6.97 -26.98 -7.83
C PRO A 37 -7.98 -28.01 -7.32
N HIS A 38 -8.09 -28.19 -6.01
CA HIS A 38 -9.08 -29.10 -5.43
C HIS A 38 -10.52 -28.72 -5.84
N ALA A 39 -10.88 -27.44 -5.73
CA ALA A 39 -12.20 -26.95 -6.14
C ALA A 39 -12.43 -27.08 -7.66
N LEU A 40 -11.39 -26.86 -8.48
CA LEU A 40 -11.46 -27.09 -9.92
C LEU A 40 -11.66 -28.56 -10.26
N ASP A 41 -10.99 -29.46 -9.55
CA ASP A 41 -11.12 -30.90 -9.78
C ASP A 41 -12.50 -31.40 -9.36
N GLU A 42 -13.09 -30.85 -8.30
CA GLU A 42 -14.50 -31.10 -7.96
C GLU A 42 -15.45 -30.59 -9.05
N GLU A 43 -15.24 -29.39 -9.59
CA GLU A 43 -16.05 -28.86 -10.69
C GLU A 43 -15.93 -29.73 -11.95
N ARG A 44 -14.71 -30.14 -12.31
CA ARG A 44 -14.47 -31.04 -13.45
C ARG A 44 -15.11 -32.41 -13.24
N ALA A 45 -14.96 -32.99 -12.05
CA ALA A 45 -15.54 -34.28 -11.70
C ALA A 45 -17.07 -34.24 -11.75
N PHE A 46 -17.69 -33.15 -11.28
CA PHE A 46 -19.13 -32.94 -11.40
C PHE A 46 -19.57 -32.75 -12.85
N ALA A 47 -18.79 -32.03 -13.66
CA ALA A 47 -19.08 -31.82 -15.07
C ALA A 47 -18.97 -33.09 -15.90
N SER A 48 -18.00 -33.96 -15.60
CA SER A 48 -17.78 -35.24 -16.29
C SER A 48 -18.64 -36.39 -15.77
N ALA A 49 -19.23 -36.28 -14.58
CA ALA A 49 -20.08 -37.30 -13.99
C ALA A 49 -21.26 -37.67 -14.92
N SER A 50 -21.38 -38.94 -15.29
CA SER A 50 -22.52 -39.47 -16.04
C SER A 50 -23.77 -39.54 -15.17
N ASN A 51 -24.95 -39.69 -15.78
CA ASN A 51 -26.16 -40.01 -15.03
C ASN A 51 -26.08 -41.46 -14.54
N CYS A 52 -26.46 -41.70 -13.29
CA CYS A 52 -26.46 -43.06 -12.73
C CYS A 52 -27.45 -43.95 -13.49
N PRO A 53 -27.10 -45.23 -13.77
CA PRO A 53 -28.08 -46.21 -14.21
C PRO A 53 -29.12 -46.44 -13.10
N VAL A 54 -30.36 -46.73 -13.49
CA VAL A 54 -31.60 -46.66 -12.67
C VAL A 54 -31.62 -47.57 -11.42
N ALA A 55 -30.58 -48.35 -11.15
CA ALA A 55 -30.53 -49.31 -10.05
C ALA A 55 -29.27 -49.24 -9.16
N GLU A 56 -28.30 -48.37 -9.45
CA GLU A 56 -27.04 -48.33 -8.71
C GLU A 56 -26.77 -46.94 -8.15
N VAL A 57 -26.67 -46.85 -6.83
CA VAL A 57 -26.44 -45.59 -6.15
C VAL A 57 -24.95 -45.43 -5.87
N SER A 58 -24.28 -44.64 -6.72
CA SER A 58 -22.86 -44.34 -6.63
C SER A 58 -22.61 -42.86 -6.32
N THR A 59 -21.53 -42.58 -5.59
CA THR A 59 -21.07 -41.22 -5.31
C THR A 59 -20.43 -40.53 -6.51
N GLU A 60 -20.11 -41.29 -7.56
CA GLU A 60 -19.38 -40.77 -8.73
C GLU A 60 -20.29 -40.29 -9.85
N CYS A 61 -21.51 -40.83 -9.94
CA CYS A 61 -22.50 -40.45 -10.94
C CYS A 61 -23.55 -39.48 -10.39
N ARG A 62 -24.26 -38.81 -11.29
CA ARG A 62 -25.37 -37.90 -10.97
C ARG A 62 -26.67 -38.69 -10.89
N HIS A 63 -27.32 -38.65 -9.74
CA HIS A 63 -28.59 -39.35 -9.53
C HIS A 63 -29.74 -38.35 -9.44
N THR A 64 -30.80 -38.55 -10.22
CA THR A 64 -31.96 -37.64 -10.23
C THR A 64 -33.17 -38.33 -9.64
N ILE A 65 -33.77 -37.71 -8.61
CA ILE A 65 -34.97 -38.23 -7.93
C ILE A 65 -36.10 -37.23 -7.97
N THR A 66 -37.33 -37.73 -7.91
CA THR A 66 -38.53 -36.93 -7.73
C THR A 66 -38.77 -36.67 -6.24
N ALA A 67 -39.06 -35.41 -5.91
CA ALA A 67 -39.49 -35.03 -4.57
C ALA A 67 -40.65 -34.04 -4.65
N THR A 68 -41.49 -34.05 -3.61
CA THR A 68 -42.59 -33.08 -3.47
C THR A 68 -42.16 -31.92 -2.59
N VAL A 69 -42.51 -30.70 -2.98
CA VAL A 69 -42.25 -29.51 -2.15
C VAL A 69 -43.23 -29.47 -0.99
N THR A 70 -42.73 -29.42 0.23
CA THR A 70 -43.56 -29.20 1.43
C THR A 70 -43.62 -27.73 1.82
N SER A 71 -42.53 -26.98 1.58
CA SER A 71 -42.48 -25.56 1.92
C SER A 71 -41.47 -24.81 1.05
N ALA A 72 -41.70 -23.51 0.89
CA ALA A 72 -40.75 -22.58 0.31
C ALA A 72 -40.68 -21.36 1.25
N ALA A 73 -39.52 -21.14 1.86
CA ALA A 73 -39.32 -20.10 2.86
C ALA A 73 -38.16 -19.17 2.45
N ALA A 74 -38.35 -17.88 2.64
CA ALA A 74 -37.31 -16.87 2.49
C ALA A 74 -36.92 -16.34 3.87
N ASP A 75 -35.83 -16.87 4.42
CA ASP A 75 -35.34 -16.50 5.74
C ASP A 75 -34.50 -15.23 5.62
N HIS A 76 -34.97 -14.15 6.23
CA HIS A 76 -34.26 -12.88 6.26
C HIS A 76 -33.38 -12.85 7.51
N LYS A 77 -32.07 -12.97 7.34
CA LYS A 77 -31.11 -12.90 8.45
C LYS A 77 -30.14 -11.76 8.19
N HIS A 78 -30.22 -10.72 9.01
CA HIS A 78 -29.48 -9.47 8.83
C HIS A 78 -29.74 -8.83 7.45
N ARG A 79 -28.68 -8.59 6.66
CA ARG A 79 -28.74 -7.98 5.32
C ARG A 79 -28.85 -9.00 4.19
N SER A 80 -29.05 -10.28 4.49
CA SER A 80 -29.10 -11.36 3.50
C SER A 80 -30.41 -12.14 3.59
N THR A 81 -30.99 -12.46 2.43
CA THR A 81 -32.16 -13.34 2.31
C THR A 81 -31.69 -14.71 1.84
N TYR A 82 -32.00 -15.75 2.61
CA TYR A 82 -31.72 -17.13 2.27
C TYR A 82 -33.00 -17.82 1.82
N TYR A 83 -32.94 -18.47 0.67
CA TYR A 83 -34.09 -19.16 0.08
C TYR A 83 -33.98 -20.66 0.37
N TRP A 84 -34.93 -21.18 1.13
CA TRP A 84 -34.98 -22.57 1.57
C TRP A 84 -36.18 -23.28 0.95
N LEU A 85 -35.95 -24.39 0.27
CA LEU A 85 -37.00 -25.33 -0.15
C LEU A 85 -37.07 -26.48 0.83
N GLY A 86 -38.24 -26.66 1.46
CA GLY A 86 -38.57 -27.87 2.19
C GLY A 86 -39.08 -28.94 1.24
N LEU A 87 -38.49 -30.13 1.35
CA LEU A 87 -38.81 -31.31 0.58
C LEU A 87 -39.53 -32.31 1.49
N GLY A 88 -40.64 -32.86 1.00
CA GLY A 88 -41.34 -34.01 1.57
C GLY A 88 -41.12 -35.23 0.71
N ASP A 89 -42.01 -36.24 0.86
CA ASP A 89 -42.04 -37.53 0.18
C ASP A 89 -41.06 -37.61 -0.99
N VAL A 90 -39.85 -38.03 -0.64
CA VAL A 90 -38.80 -38.32 -1.60
C VAL A 90 -39.13 -39.71 -2.09
N GLN A 91 -39.45 -39.84 -3.37
CA GLN A 91 -39.74 -41.13 -3.96
C GLN A 91 -38.42 -41.89 -4.09
N GLU A 92 -37.97 -42.49 -2.98
CA GLU A 92 -36.80 -43.33 -2.92
C GLU A 92 -37.10 -44.58 -3.76
N GLY A 93 -36.48 -44.66 -4.94
CA GLY A 93 -36.33 -45.95 -5.62
C GLY A 93 -35.73 -46.95 -4.64
N SER A 94 -36.14 -48.21 -4.74
CA SER A 94 -36.02 -49.27 -3.73
C SER A 94 -34.59 -49.70 -3.29
N GLY A 95 -33.58 -48.81 -3.38
CA GLY A 95 -32.19 -49.01 -2.98
C GLY A 95 -31.53 -47.75 -2.41
N ALA A 96 -32.26 -46.93 -1.65
CA ALA A 96 -31.79 -45.65 -1.12
C ALA A 96 -30.43 -45.73 -0.40
N LEU A 97 -29.51 -44.83 -0.77
CA LEU A 97 -28.25 -44.60 -0.04
C LEU A 97 -28.57 -44.24 1.43
N PRO A 98 -28.04 -44.96 2.43
CA PRO A 98 -28.04 -44.52 3.83
C PRO A 98 -27.07 -43.35 4.08
N GLY A 99 -26.74 -42.60 3.03
CA GLY A 99 -25.81 -41.48 3.03
C GLY A 99 -26.45 -40.25 3.61
N ARG A 100 -26.70 -40.30 4.92
CA ARG A 100 -26.83 -39.20 5.88
C ARG A 100 -26.69 -37.83 5.22
N LEU A 101 -27.79 -37.34 4.62
CA LEU A 101 -28.02 -35.92 4.43
C LEU A 101 -27.59 -35.30 5.77
N LYS A 102 -26.53 -34.49 5.77
CA LYS A 102 -26.12 -33.74 6.95
C LYS A 102 -27.24 -32.73 7.22
N ALA A 103 -28.35 -33.19 7.78
CA ALA A 103 -29.27 -32.36 8.49
C ALA A 103 -28.37 -31.65 9.50
N SER A 104 -28.18 -30.34 9.31
CA SER A 104 -27.73 -29.49 10.41
C SER A 104 -28.58 -29.90 11.61
N PRO A 105 -27.99 -30.10 12.80
CA PRO A 105 -28.74 -30.51 13.99
C PRO A 105 -29.76 -29.42 14.33
N ALA A 106 -30.89 -29.45 13.65
CA ALA A 106 -32.07 -28.70 14.00
C ALA A 106 -32.57 -29.37 15.27
N LYS A 107 -32.56 -28.60 16.36
CA LYS A 107 -33.15 -28.96 17.65
C LYS A 107 -34.49 -29.65 17.38
N VAL A 108 -34.53 -30.96 17.57
CA VAL A 108 -35.71 -31.79 17.27
C VAL A 108 -36.85 -31.25 18.14
N PRO A 109 -37.92 -30.69 17.57
CA PRO A 109 -39.08 -30.31 18.36
C PRO A 109 -39.69 -31.59 18.95
N ALA A 110 -40.09 -31.54 20.22
CA ALA A 110 -40.50 -32.70 21.04
C ALA A 110 -41.80 -33.40 20.59
N GLY A 111 -42.24 -33.21 19.34
CA GLY A 111 -43.45 -33.79 18.78
C GLY A 111 -43.17 -34.48 17.44
N GLY A 112 -42.50 -35.64 17.48
CA GLY A 112 -42.56 -36.78 16.54
C GLY A 112 -42.46 -36.62 15.02
N ALA A 113 -42.54 -35.42 14.46
CA ALA A 113 -42.52 -35.18 13.02
C ALA A 113 -41.07 -35.08 12.55
N THR A 114 -40.69 -35.94 11.60
CA THR A 114 -39.40 -35.85 10.91
C THR A 114 -39.24 -34.44 10.34
N PRO A 115 -38.19 -33.69 10.71
CA PRO A 115 -38.02 -32.33 10.24
C PRO A 115 -37.92 -32.36 8.71
N PRO A 116 -38.67 -31.51 7.98
CA PRO A 116 -38.65 -31.49 6.53
C PRO A 116 -37.23 -31.23 6.04
N HIS A 117 -36.77 -31.97 5.03
CA HIS A 117 -35.45 -31.78 4.44
C HIS A 117 -35.39 -30.41 3.78
N ARG A 118 -34.48 -29.55 4.22
CA ARG A 118 -34.35 -28.18 3.69
C ARG A 118 -33.14 -28.06 2.78
N VAL A 119 -33.35 -27.49 1.59
CA VAL A 119 -32.31 -27.22 0.60
C VAL A 119 -32.17 -25.72 0.43
N LYS A 120 -30.93 -25.24 0.56
CA LYS A 120 -30.62 -23.83 0.32
C LYS A 120 -30.40 -23.58 -1.17
N MET A 121 -31.28 -22.76 -1.75
CA MET A 121 -31.23 -22.39 -3.15
C MET A 121 -30.23 -21.25 -3.38
N ASP A 122 -29.55 -21.25 -4.52
CA ASP A 122 -28.72 -20.12 -4.94
C ASP A 122 -29.62 -19.04 -5.56
N GLY A 123 -30.14 -18.16 -4.71
CA GLY A 123 -31.03 -17.06 -5.10
C GLY A 123 -32.51 -17.41 -5.20
N ARG A 124 -33.32 -16.43 -5.63
CA ARG A 124 -34.79 -16.50 -5.67
C ARG A 124 -35.35 -17.18 -6.92
N ALA A 125 -34.67 -17.08 -8.05
CA ALA A 125 -35.16 -17.49 -9.35
C ALA A 125 -34.15 -18.43 -10.02
N PRO A 126 -34.59 -19.30 -10.96
CA PRO A 126 -35.95 -19.40 -11.49
C PRO A 126 -36.89 -20.35 -10.74
N VAL A 127 -36.38 -21.42 -10.12
CA VAL A 127 -37.22 -22.50 -9.56
C VAL A 127 -37.93 -22.08 -8.27
N PHE A 128 -37.21 -21.48 -7.32
CA PHE A 128 -37.78 -21.09 -6.03
C PHE A 128 -38.97 -20.12 -6.18
N ALA A 129 -38.91 -19.20 -7.14
CA ALA A 129 -39.99 -18.26 -7.44
C ALA A 129 -41.22 -18.92 -8.10
N ALA A 130 -41.02 -20.02 -8.81
CA ALA A 130 -42.07 -20.69 -9.58
C ALA A 130 -42.76 -21.83 -8.80
N VAL A 131 -42.05 -22.44 -7.86
CA VAL A 131 -42.51 -23.65 -7.18
C VAL A 131 -43.45 -23.31 -6.02
N ARG A 132 -44.49 -24.12 -5.84
CA ARG A 132 -45.45 -24.03 -4.72
C ARG A 132 -45.44 -25.33 -3.91
N PRO A 133 -45.83 -25.31 -2.63
CA PRO A 133 -46.08 -26.54 -1.88
C PRO A 133 -47.01 -27.48 -2.65
N GLY A 134 -46.71 -28.78 -2.63
CA GLY A 134 -47.37 -29.83 -3.41
C GLY A 134 -46.82 -30.05 -4.83
N ALA A 135 -45.95 -29.17 -5.33
CA ALA A 135 -45.33 -29.36 -6.63
C ALA A 135 -44.28 -30.49 -6.60
N THR A 136 -44.27 -31.31 -7.65
CA THR A 136 -43.22 -32.30 -7.90
C THR A 136 -42.04 -31.65 -8.61
N LEU A 137 -40.82 -31.87 -8.11
CA LEU A 137 -39.57 -31.40 -8.69
C LEU A 137 -38.58 -32.55 -8.84
N HIS A 138 -37.58 -32.36 -9.69
CA HIS A 138 -36.48 -33.29 -9.85
C HIS A 138 -35.24 -32.73 -9.14
N LEU A 139 -34.65 -33.53 -8.27
CA LEU A 139 -33.45 -33.21 -7.50
C LEU A 139 -32.28 -34.01 -8.06
N THR A 140 -31.21 -33.34 -8.46
CA THR A 140 -29.99 -34.04 -8.87
C THR A 140 -28.96 -34.03 -7.75
N TYR A 141 -28.58 -35.22 -7.31
CA TYR A 141 -27.58 -35.49 -6.28
C TYR A 141 -26.23 -35.81 -6.92
N TRP A 142 -25.16 -35.37 -6.25
CA TRP A 142 -23.79 -35.82 -6.53
C TRP A 142 -22.97 -35.78 -5.23
N ARG A 143 -22.32 -36.90 -4.89
CA ARG A 143 -21.63 -37.11 -3.61
C ARG A 143 -22.48 -36.79 -2.38
N GLY A 144 -23.75 -37.17 -2.39
CA GLY A 144 -24.67 -37.00 -1.26
C GLY A 144 -25.21 -35.57 -1.07
N GLU A 145 -24.88 -34.64 -1.96
CA GLU A 145 -25.39 -33.26 -1.92
C GLU A 145 -26.27 -32.97 -3.13
N ILE A 146 -27.37 -32.23 -2.92
CA ILE A 146 -28.26 -31.76 -3.98
C ILE A 146 -27.57 -30.60 -4.68
N ARG A 147 -27.19 -30.76 -5.95
CA ARG A 147 -26.42 -29.75 -6.71
C ARG A 147 -27.33 -28.76 -7.44
N TYR A 148 -28.44 -29.25 -7.96
CA TYR A 148 -29.45 -28.43 -8.60
C TYR A 148 -30.83 -29.08 -8.53
N VAL A 149 -31.83 -28.24 -8.72
CA VAL A 149 -33.25 -28.59 -8.71
C VAL A 149 -33.84 -28.21 -10.06
N GLU A 150 -34.68 -29.09 -10.61
CA GLU A 150 -35.41 -28.85 -11.85
C GLU A 150 -36.92 -28.89 -11.64
N PHE A 151 -37.62 -27.93 -12.24
CA PHE A 151 -39.08 -27.84 -12.21
C PHE A 151 -39.58 -27.35 -13.56
N ARG A 152 -40.34 -28.20 -14.30
CA ARG A 152 -40.98 -27.85 -15.58
C ARG A 152 -40.06 -27.07 -16.53
N SER A 153 -38.89 -27.66 -16.85
CA SER A 153 -37.79 -27.08 -17.65
C SER A 153 -37.00 -25.92 -17.04
N LEU A 154 -37.35 -25.42 -15.86
CA LEU A 154 -36.52 -24.47 -15.12
C LEU A 154 -35.49 -25.23 -14.30
N ARG A 155 -34.21 -24.84 -14.39
CA ARG A 155 -33.13 -25.38 -13.56
C ARG A 155 -32.61 -24.27 -12.64
N GLN A 156 -32.41 -24.60 -11.37
CA GLN A 156 -31.76 -23.70 -10.42
C GLN A 156 -30.73 -24.47 -9.58
N TYR A 157 -29.53 -23.91 -9.48
CA TYR A 157 -28.44 -24.46 -8.68
C TYR A 157 -28.67 -24.21 -7.18
N THR A 158 -28.12 -25.08 -6.36
CA THR A 158 -28.11 -24.90 -4.90
C THR A 158 -26.79 -24.28 -4.46
N THR A 159 -26.69 -23.87 -3.19
CA THR A 159 -25.40 -23.39 -2.66
C THR A 159 -24.34 -24.48 -2.53
N ALA A 160 -24.70 -25.74 -2.79
CA ALA A 160 -23.76 -26.85 -2.85
C ALA A 160 -23.27 -27.11 -4.28
N ASP A 161 -23.59 -26.29 -5.28
CA ASP A 161 -23.02 -26.45 -6.62
C ASP A 161 -21.49 -26.21 -6.60
N PRO A 162 -20.64 -27.16 -7.04
CA PRO A 162 -19.18 -26.97 -7.04
C PRO A 162 -18.72 -25.94 -8.08
N ARG A 163 -19.57 -25.57 -9.04
CA ARG A 163 -19.21 -24.65 -10.12
C ARG A 163 -18.80 -23.28 -9.59
N GLY A 164 -17.62 -22.82 -9.99
CA GLY A 164 -17.09 -21.54 -9.54
C GLY A 164 -16.64 -21.55 -8.07
N GLY A 165 -16.63 -22.69 -7.39
CA GLY A 165 -16.11 -22.81 -6.02
C GLY A 165 -14.64 -22.37 -5.90
N TYR A 166 -13.87 -22.49 -6.99
CA TYR A 166 -12.49 -22.02 -7.07
C TYR A 166 -12.33 -20.49 -7.10
N ARG A 167 -13.39 -19.72 -7.38
CA ARG A 167 -13.30 -18.26 -7.61
C ARG A 167 -12.88 -17.49 -6.36
N LEU A 168 -13.47 -17.84 -5.21
CA LEU A 168 -13.15 -17.19 -3.93
C LEU A 168 -11.71 -17.48 -3.46
N PRO A 169 -11.23 -18.74 -3.40
CA PRO A 169 -9.84 -19.00 -3.05
C PRO A 169 -8.86 -18.40 -4.06
N LEU A 170 -9.19 -18.40 -5.36
CA LEU A 170 -8.38 -17.73 -6.37
C LEU A 170 -8.29 -16.21 -6.13
N ALA A 171 -9.43 -15.55 -5.88
CA ALA A 171 -9.46 -14.12 -5.56
C ALA A 171 -8.62 -13.82 -4.30
N GLY A 172 -8.80 -14.61 -3.24
CA GLY A 172 -8.02 -14.49 -2.01
C GLY A 172 -6.52 -14.66 -2.25
N ALA A 173 -6.13 -15.57 -3.14
CA ALA A 173 -4.74 -15.80 -3.48
C ALA A 173 -4.14 -14.63 -4.26
N LEU A 174 -4.85 -14.11 -5.26
CA LEU A 174 -4.39 -12.98 -6.07
C LEU A 174 -4.24 -11.70 -5.23
N VAL A 175 -5.17 -11.45 -4.31
CA VAL A 175 -5.09 -10.34 -3.36
C VAL A 175 -3.88 -10.53 -2.43
N SER A 176 -3.73 -11.72 -1.84
CA SER A 176 -2.62 -12.03 -0.93
C SER A 176 -1.26 -11.91 -1.63
N LEU A 177 -1.15 -12.37 -2.87
CA LEU A 177 0.05 -12.23 -3.70
C LEU A 177 0.39 -10.76 -3.94
N SER A 178 -0.61 -9.95 -4.31
CA SER A 178 -0.42 -8.52 -4.61
C SER A 178 0.06 -7.74 -3.38
N VAL A 179 -0.59 -7.95 -2.23
CA VAL A 179 -0.20 -7.31 -0.96
C VAL A 179 1.13 -7.85 -0.45
N GLY A 180 1.38 -9.15 -0.60
CA GLY A 180 2.63 -9.82 -0.21
C GLY A 180 3.83 -9.24 -0.96
N VAL A 181 3.75 -9.14 -2.28
CA VAL A 181 4.79 -8.51 -3.13
C VAL A 181 5.01 -7.05 -2.73
N ALA A 182 3.95 -6.29 -2.44
CA ALA A 182 4.07 -4.91 -2.00
C ALA A 182 4.82 -4.78 -0.66
N CYS A 183 4.51 -5.63 0.30
CA CYS A 183 5.18 -5.66 1.61
C CYS A 183 6.65 -6.05 1.48
N LEU A 184 6.97 -7.10 0.69
CA LEU A 184 8.35 -7.50 0.42
C LEU A 184 9.15 -6.41 -0.29
N ARG A 185 8.53 -5.73 -1.26
CA ARG A 185 9.15 -4.59 -1.95
C ARG A 185 9.40 -3.43 -0.98
N ALA A 186 8.46 -3.14 -0.08
CA ALA A 186 8.62 -2.11 0.94
C ALA A 186 9.76 -2.45 1.91
N ALA A 187 9.85 -3.69 2.38
CA ALA A 187 10.94 -4.18 3.21
C ALA A 187 12.29 -4.07 2.50
N TYR A 188 12.37 -4.52 1.23
CA TYR A 188 13.56 -4.40 0.40
C TYR A 188 13.98 -2.95 0.17
N CYS A 189 13.03 -2.07 -0.12
CA CYS A 189 13.30 -0.64 -0.29
C CYS A 189 13.79 0.00 1.01
N SER A 190 13.22 -0.39 2.15
CA SER A 190 13.63 0.11 3.47
C SER A 190 15.05 -0.38 3.81
N ALA A 191 15.36 -1.65 3.53
CA ALA A 191 16.69 -2.20 3.71
C ALA A 191 17.73 -1.50 2.81
N ARG A 192 17.40 -1.23 1.54
CA ARG A 192 18.30 -0.53 0.62
C ARG A 192 18.46 0.95 0.93
N ARG A 193 17.43 1.61 1.45
CA ARG A 193 17.45 3.03 1.79
C ARG A 193 17.83 3.30 3.24
N ALA A 194 18.24 2.29 4.00
CA ALA A 194 18.74 2.51 5.36
C ALA A 194 19.92 3.49 5.42
N THR A 195 20.62 3.69 4.30
CA THR A 195 21.72 4.66 4.14
C THR A 195 21.29 6.01 3.55
N GLU A 196 20.08 6.11 2.98
CA GLU A 196 19.59 7.32 2.32
C GLU A 196 18.54 8.01 3.18
N SER A 197 18.73 9.31 3.43
CA SER A 197 17.79 10.10 4.22
C SER A 197 16.40 10.15 3.57
N PRO A 198 15.33 9.67 4.24
CA PRO A 198 13.99 9.77 3.69
C PRO A 198 13.49 11.21 3.79
N VAL A 199 13.52 11.91 2.65
CA VAL A 199 12.71 13.13 2.48
C VAL A 199 11.24 12.76 2.65
N HIS A 200 10.56 13.45 3.56
CA HIS A 200 9.17 13.20 3.91
C HIS A 200 8.24 13.77 2.83
N GLU A 201 8.22 13.13 1.67
CA GLU A 201 7.28 13.48 0.63
C GLU A 201 6.06 12.57 0.70
N PRO A 202 4.86 13.08 1.04
CA PRO A 202 3.66 12.25 1.24
C PRO A 202 3.32 11.41 0.00
N TRP A 203 3.67 11.89 -1.21
CA TRP A 203 3.47 11.16 -2.46
C TRP A 203 4.24 9.82 -2.50
N ARG A 204 5.37 9.69 -1.79
CA ARG A 204 6.15 8.45 -1.74
C ARG A 204 5.41 7.33 -1.02
N LEU A 205 4.46 7.66 -0.14
CA LEU A 205 3.60 6.70 0.55
C LEU A 205 2.28 6.51 -0.18
N THR A 206 1.65 7.59 -0.64
CA THR A 206 0.30 7.51 -1.25
C THR A 206 0.32 6.86 -2.64
N LEU A 207 1.34 7.09 -3.47
CA LEU A 207 1.43 6.47 -4.80
C LEU A 207 1.54 4.93 -4.76
N PRO A 208 2.46 4.31 -4.00
CA PRO A 208 2.52 2.84 -3.93
C PRO A 208 1.30 2.26 -3.22
N LEU A 209 0.74 2.93 -2.22
CA LEU A 209 -0.47 2.45 -1.56
C LEU A 209 -1.67 2.46 -2.53
N GLY A 210 -1.83 3.54 -3.29
CA GLY A 210 -2.87 3.66 -4.32
C GLY A 210 -2.72 2.63 -5.44
N SER A 211 -1.49 2.37 -5.90
CA SER A 211 -1.25 1.35 -6.93
C SER A 211 -1.58 -0.06 -6.43
N VAL A 212 -1.20 -0.39 -5.20
CA VAL A 212 -1.53 -1.69 -4.58
C VAL A 212 -3.04 -1.84 -4.41
N LEU A 213 -3.74 -0.80 -3.95
CA LEU A 213 -5.20 -0.84 -3.81
C LEU A 213 -5.90 -1.10 -5.14
N LEU A 214 -5.47 -0.43 -6.22
CA LEU A 214 -6.02 -0.66 -7.55
C LEU A 214 -5.77 -2.10 -8.05
N ILE A 215 -4.55 -2.62 -7.85
CA ILE A 215 -4.20 -3.99 -8.21
C ILE A 215 -5.04 -5.00 -7.40
N VAL A 216 -5.25 -4.77 -6.10
CA VAL A 216 -6.07 -5.62 -5.23
C VAL A 216 -7.53 -5.63 -5.68
N CYS A 217 -8.12 -4.48 -5.99
CA CYS A 217 -9.48 -4.41 -6.52
C CYS A 217 -9.62 -5.20 -7.83
N PHE A 218 -8.63 -5.07 -8.73
CA PHE A 218 -8.62 -5.79 -9.99
C PHE A 218 -8.46 -7.30 -9.78
N ALA A 219 -7.47 -7.71 -8.98
CA ALA A 219 -7.19 -9.09 -8.59
C ALA A 219 -8.39 -9.80 -7.94
N PHE A 220 -9.18 -9.08 -7.14
CA PHE A 220 -10.38 -9.62 -6.52
C PHE A 220 -11.52 -9.82 -7.54
N GLY A 221 -11.66 -8.89 -8.49
CA GLY A 221 -12.74 -8.93 -9.49
C GLY A 221 -12.51 -9.94 -10.62
N THR A 222 -11.25 -10.20 -11.01
CA THR A 222 -10.96 -11.02 -12.19
C THR A 222 -11.58 -12.43 -12.18
N PRO A 223 -11.60 -13.19 -11.06
CA PRO A 223 -12.16 -14.56 -11.06
C PRO A 223 -13.67 -14.61 -11.33
N TRP A 224 -14.38 -13.51 -11.13
CA TRP A 224 -15.83 -13.42 -11.37
C TRP A 224 -16.18 -13.18 -12.83
N VAL A 225 -15.28 -12.53 -13.57
CA VAL A 225 -15.49 -12.15 -14.97
C VAL A 225 -14.87 -13.19 -15.92
N THR A 226 -13.88 -13.95 -15.47
CA THR A 226 -13.23 -14.98 -16.29
C THR A 226 -13.84 -16.37 -16.10
N GLY A 227 -13.77 -17.18 -17.16
CA GLY A 227 -14.24 -18.57 -17.15
C GLY A 227 -13.23 -19.59 -16.62
N GLY A 228 -12.04 -19.16 -16.17
CA GLY A 228 -11.01 -20.09 -15.70
C GLY A 228 -9.83 -19.42 -15.01
N VAL A 229 -8.98 -20.25 -14.41
CA VAL A 229 -7.79 -19.81 -13.65
C VAL A 229 -6.72 -19.16 -14.55
N PRO A 230 -6.32 -19.73 -15.71
CA PRO A 230 -5.29 -19.11 -16.55
C PRO A 230 -5.69 -17.73 -17.08
N THR A 231 -6.96 -17.56 -17.44
CA THR A 231 -7.50 -16.28 -17.93
C THR A 231 -7.61 -15.27 -16.80
N ALA A 232 -7.97 -15.68 -15.57
CA ALA A 232 -7.95 -14.80 -14.39
C ALA A 232 -6.53 -14.28 -14.10
N LEU A 233 -5.53 -15.18 -14.12
CA LEU A 233 -4.12 -14.84 -13.87
C LEU A 233 -3.58 -13.90 -14.95
N LEU A 234 -3.83 -14.21 -16.23
CA LEU A 234 -3.41 -13.40 -17.36
C LEU A 234 -4.05 -12.01 -17.31
N LEU A 235 -5.36 -11.94 -17.09
CA LEU A 235 -6.08 -10.67 -17.00
C LEU A 235 -5.52 -9.82 -15.85
N THR A 236 -5.31 -10.41 -14.67
CA THR A 236 -4.73 -9.73 -13.50
C THR A 236 -3.33 -9.20 -13.79
N ALA A 237 -2.47 -10.00 -14.42
CA ALA A 237 -1.13 -9.59 -14.83
C ALA A 237 -1.19 -8.41 -15.82
N VAL A 238 -2.00 -8.52 -16.88
CA VAL A 238 -2.18 -7.46 -17.88
C VAL A 238 -2.72 -6.18 -17.25
N GLY A 239 -3.67 -6.28 -16.32
CA GLY A 239 -4.23 -5.13 -15.59
C GLY A 239 -3.23 -4.48 -14.63
N ALA A 240 -2.31 -5.24 -14.05
CA ALA A 240 -1.28 -4.72 -13.14
C ALA A 240 -0.18 -3.92 -13.88
N VAL A 241 0.17 -4.30 -15.12
CA VAL A 241 1.21 -3.63 -15.91
C VAL A 241 1.00 -2.11 -16.05
N PRO A 242 -0.15 -1.59 -16.52
CA PRO A 242 -0.34 -0.14 -16.66
C PRO A 242 -0.35 0.59 -15.32
N VAL A 243 -0.88 -0.03 -14.25
CA VAL A 243 -0.88 0.56 -12.91
C VAL A 243 0.55 0.71 -12.38
N LEU A 244 1.37 -0.34 -12.51
CA LEU A 244 2.77 -0.32 -12.10
C LEU A 244 3.60 0.64 -12.98
N SER A 245 3.36 0.64 -14.29
CA SER A 245 4.04 1.52 -15.23
C SER A 245 3.71 2.99 -14.97
N GLY A 246 2.44 3.31 -14.71
CA GLY A 246 1.98 4.64 -14.32
C GLY A 246 2.59 5.09 -12.99
N ALA A 247 2.60 4.23 -11.97
CA ALA A 247 3.21 4.52 -10.68
C ALA A 247 4.73 4.74 -10.81
N ALA A 248 5.44 3.91 -11.60
CA ALA A 248 6.86 4.07 -11.88
C ALA A 248 7.16 5.36 -12.64
N TRP A 249 6.36 5.67 -13.66
CA TRP A 249 6.49 6.91 -14.44
C TRP A 249 6.22 8.15 -13.59
N LEU A 250 5.18 8.16 -12.75
CA LEU A 250 4.90 9.25 -11.80
C LEU A 250 6.05 9.43 -10.80
N THR A 251 6.54 8.34 -10.22
CA THR A 251 7.69 8.35 -9.30
C THR A 251 8.92 8.95 -9.98
N HIS A 252 9.21 8.52 -11.21
CA HIS A 252 10.34 9.03 -11.99
C HIS A 252 10.16 10.50 -12.38
N ARG A 253 8.95 10.92 -12.77
CA ARG A 253 8.61 12.31 -13.09
C ARG A 253 8.74 13.22 -11.87
N HIS A 254 8.27 12.79 -10.70
CA HIS A 254 8.44 13.55 -9.45
C HIS A 254 9.90 13.67 -9.03
N ARG A 255 10.66 12.58 -9.13
CA ARG A 255 12.12 12.60 -8.89
C ARG A 255 12.85 13.57 -9.82
N ARG A 256 12.46 13.64 -11.10
CA ARG A 256 13.09 14.59 -12.05
C ARG A 256 12.70 16.05 -11.82
N ARG A 257 11.51 16.31 -11.29
CA ARG A 257 10.95 17.67 -11.16
C ARG A 257 11.36 18.39 -9.89
N THR A 258 11.82 17.67 -8.89
CA THR A 258 12.10 18.25 -7.58
C THR A 258 13.61 18.22 -7.36
N PRO A 259 14.38 19.19 -7.89
CA PRO A 259 15.73 19.39 -7.39
C PRO A 259 15.59 19.75 -5.91
N ASP A 260 16.18 18.92 -5.03
CA ASP A 260 16.19 19.16 -3.58
C ASP A 260 16.85 20.50 -3.20
N THR A 261 17.47 21.19 -4.16
CA THR A 261 18.09 22.50 -3.99
C THR A 261 17.08 23.62 -4.21
N ILE A 262 16.76 24.34 -3.14
CA ILE A 262 16.00 25.58 -3.18
C ILE A 262 16.96 26.70 -3.60
N LYS A 263 16.65 27.41 -4.70
CA LYS A 263 17.43 28.59 -5.09
C LYS A 263 17.06 29.73 -4.16
N VAL A 264 17.99 30.13 -3.30
CA VAL A 264 17.86 31.29 -2.41
C VAL A 264 18.93 32.31 -2.77
N THR A 265 18.52 33.55 -3.00
CA THR A 265 19.47 34.64 -3.24
C THR A 265 20.13 35.03 -1.92
N PRO A 266 21.46 34.99 -1.82
CA PRO A 266 22.18 35.38 -0.61
C PRO A 266 21.98 36.88 -0.34
N LEU A 267 21.79 37.24 0.93
CA LEU A 267 21.62 38.62 1.39
C LEU A 267 22.59 38.87 2.54
N VAL A 268 23.58 39.73 2.33
CA VAL A 268 24.53 40.10 3.38
C VAL A 268 23.83 41.07 4.34
N PRO A 269 23.69 40.72 5.64
CA PRO A 269 23.06 41.63 6.60
C PRO A 269 23.95 42.87 6.81
N LEU A 270 23.35 44.06 6.89
CA LEU A 270 24.08 45.34 7.08
C LEU A 270 24.54 45.52 8.54
N VAL A 271 23.77 45.00 9.47
CA VAL A 271 24.00 45.02 10.91
C VAL A 271 24.06 43.61 11.44
N GLU A 272 24.57 43.44 12.65
CA GLU A 272 24.55 42.15 13.33
C GLU A 272 23.10 41.77 13.66
N GLU A 273 22.62 40.68 13.07
CA GLU A 273 21.26 40.15 13.26
C GLU A 273 21.33 38.81 13.98
N CYS A 274 20.54 38.65 15.04
CA CYS A 274 20.40 37.39 15.78
C CYS A 274 19.01 36.81 15.52
N PHE A 275 18.94 35.53 15.15
CA PHE A 275 17.69 34.86 14.81
C PHE A 275 17.67 33.40 15.25
N PRO A 276 16.48 32.78 15.40
CA PRO A 276 16.37 31.36 15.73
C PRO A 276 17.04 30.47 14.67
N GLY A 277 17.96 29.63 15.12
CA GLY A 277 18.68 28.71 14.26
C GLY A 277 19.67 27.84 15.03
N ALA A 278 20.02 26.68 14.49
CA ALA A 278 20.97 25.78 15.09
C ALA A 278 22.01 25.33 14.07
N ILE A 279 23.25 25.17 14.52
CA ILE A 279 24.31 24.53 13.75
C ILE A 279 24.42 23.10 14.25
N LEU A 280 24.28 22.14 13.32
CA LEU A 280 24.25 20.72 13.61
C LEU A 280 25.37 20.04 12.82
N GLY A 281 26.09 19.11 13.45
CA GLY A 281 27.17 18.36 12.82
C GLY A 281 28.27 17.96 13.81
N GLU A 282 29.19 17.12 13.38
CA GLU A 282 30.35 16.70 14.18
C GLU A 282 31.48 17.76 14.12
N VAL A 283 31.17 18.97 14.60
CA VAL A 283 32.08 20.13 14.57
C VAL A 283 32.18 20.81 15.93
N PRO A 284 33.35 21.41 16.28
CA PRO A 284 33.60 21.92 17.64
C PRO A 284 32.74 23.13 18.03
N TYR A 285 32.05 23.75 17.07
CA TYR A 285 31.15 24.88 17.30
C TYR A 285 29.66 24.48 17.27
N CYS A 286 29.36 23.19 17.20
CA CYS A 286 28.02 22.64 17.43
C CYS A 286 27.89 22.32 18.93
N HIS A 287 27.08 23.09 19.65
CA HIS A 287 26.83 22.89 21.07
C HIS A 287 25.34 22.68 21.35
N GLU A 288 25.02 21.72 22.23
CA GLU A 288 23.66 21.53 22.68
C GLU A 288 23.16 22.79 23.40
N GLY A 289 21.93 23.22 23.09
CA GLY A 289 21.32 24.44 23.64
C GLY A 289 21.61 25.71 22.84
N PHE A 290 22.50 25.69 21.85
CA PHE A 290 22.74 26.84 20.97
C PHE A 290 21.65 26.89 19.90
N ARG A 291 20.57 27.62 20.21
CA ARG A 291 19.34 27.72 19.40
C ARG A 291 19.19 29.04 18.64
N TYR A 292 20.22 29.88 18.70
CA TYR A 292 20.27 31.13 17.95
C TYR A 292 21.55 31.21 17.13
N VAL A 293 21.42 31.81 15.96
CA VAL A 293 22.51 32.10 15.04
C VAL A 293 22.60 33.62 14.90
N VAL A 294 23.82 34.13 14.90
CA VAL A 294 24.15 35.52 14.68
C VAL A 294 24.83 35.65 13.32
N ALA A 295 24.29 36.50 12.45
CA ALA A 295 24.84 36.77 11.14
C ALA A 295 25.22 38.26 11.03
N ALA A 296 26.43 38.52 10.55
CA ALA A 296 26.92 39.85 10.20
C ALA A 296 27.80 39.75 8.92
N PRO A 297 28.25 40.87 8.34
CA PRO A 297 29.15 40.83 7.17
C PRO A 297 30.40 39.96 7.42
N GLY A 298 30.45 38.79 6.78
CA GLY A 298 31.57 37.85 6.90
C GLY A 298 31.73 37.18 8.27
N LEU A 299 30.67 37.18 9.09
CA LEU A 299 30.63 36.53 10.40
C LEU A 299 29.34 35.73 10.53
N LEU A 300 29.49 34.46 10.90
CA LEU A 300 28.40 33.63 11.38
C LEU A 300 28.83 33.07 12.76
N ALA A 301 27.95 33.11 13.75
CA ALA A 301 28.23 32.56 15.07
C ALA A 301 26.98 31.86 15.64
N ALA A 302 27.17 30.82 16.45
CA ALA A 302 26.08 30.21 17.21
C ALA A 302 26.10 30.71 18.66
N THR A 303 24.93 30.80 19.28
CA THR A 303 24.79 31.27 20.66
C THR A 303 23.53 30.69 21.33
N PRO A 304 23.54 30.46 22.65
CA PRO A 304 22.34 30.12 23.40
C PRO A 304 21.47 31.35 23.73
N ASP A 305 22.02 32.55 23.58
CA ASP A 305 21.39 33.80 23.99
C ASP A 305 20.52 34.38 22.84
N PRO A 306 19.21 34.63 23.05
CA PRO A 306 18.35 35.23 22.04
C PRO A 306 18.73 36.65 21.64
N SER A 307 19.45 37.39 22.49
CA SER A 307 20.01 38.70 22.14
C SER A 307 21.32 38.58 21.36
N GLY A 308 21.87 37.37 21.32
CA GLY A 308 23.12 37.01 20.69
C GLY A 308 24.33 37.74 21.24
N ARG A 309 24.35 38.22 22.49
CA ARG A 309 25.47 38.97 23.08
C ARG A 309 26.43 38.10 23.88
N ILE A 310 25.94 36.99 24.43
CA ILE A 310 26.69 36.12 25.34
C ILE A 310 27.08 34.80 24.66
N ALA A 311 28.21 34.22 25.07
CA ALA A 311 28.66 32.87 24.68
C ALA A 311 28.62 32.62 23.16
N ARG A 312 29.06 33.61 22.38
CA ARG A 312 29.16 33.51 20.92
C ARG A 312 30.27 32.53 20.55
N GLN A 313 29.92 31.47 19.83
CA GLN A 313 30.87 30.56 19.24
C GLN A 313 30.99 30.88 17.74
N PRO A 314 32.06 31.56 17.29
CA PRO A 314 32.22 31.92 15.90
C PRO A 314 32.41 30.68 15.02
N VAL A 315 31.74 30.68 13.87
CA VAL A 315 31.88 29.64 12.86
C VAL A 315 33.13 29.92 12.01
N PRO A 316 33.98 28.92 11.74
CA PRO A 316 35.15 29.08 10.90
C PRO A 316 34.81 29.59 9.50
N ARG A 317 35.67 30.47 8.97
CA ARG A 317 35.55 30.99 7.59
C ARG A 317 35.83 29.93 6.50
N THR A 318 36.26 28.74 6.89
CA THR A 318 36.41 27.57 6.03
C THR A 318 35.06 26.95 5.67
N LEU A 319 34.00 27.26 6.43
CA LEU A 319 32.65 26.77 6.17
C LEU A 319 32.12 27.34 4.85
N THR A 320 31.75 26.44 3.93
CA THR A 320 31.22 26.81 2.61
C THR A 320 29.81 26.25 2.43
N ALA A 321 28.86 27.09 2.02
CA ALA A 321 27.51 26.65 1.69
C ALA A 321 27.53 25.84 0.38
N VAL A 322 26.95 24.63 0.42
CA VAL A 322 26.83 23.71 -0.72
C VAL A 322 25.47 23.87 -1.40
N ARG A 323 24.38 23.81 -0.61
CA ARG A 323 23.01 23.98 -1.11
C ARG A 323 22.04 24.29 0.04
N VAL A 324 20.88 24.84 -0.32
CA VAL A 324 19.74 24.99 0.59
C VAL A 324 18.73 23.92 0.26
N ARG A 325 18.20 23.22 1.26
CA ARG A 325 17.17 22.19 1.09
C ARG A 325 16.17 22.17 2.26
N PRO A 326 15.03 21.47 2.13
CA PRO A 326 14.17 21.18 3.27
C PRO A 326 14.87 20.32 4.35
N PRO A 327 14.42 20.39 5.61
CA PRO A 327 14.93 19.53 6.68
C PRO A 327 14.54 18.08 6.46
N TYR A 328 15.48 17.18 6.72
CA TYR A 328 15.32 15.73 6.60
C TYR A 328 15.30 15.06 7.97
N TRP A 329 14.71 13.86 8.04
CA TRP A 329 14.60 13.10 9.30
C TRP A 329 15.94 12.57 9.81
N THR A 330 16.96 12.48 8.96
CA THR A 330 18.31 12.07 9.36
C THR A 330 19.23 13.25 9.63
N ASP A 331 18.72 14.48 9.55
CA ASP A 331 19.54 15.62 9.96
C ASP A 331 19.88 15.44 11.45
N PRO A 332 21.14 15.61 11.84
CA PRO A 332 21.54 15.40 13.23
C PRO A 332 20.81 16.40 14.14
N GLY A 333 20.38 15.98 15.32
CA GLY A 333 19.75 16.86 16.31
C GLY A 333 18.22 16.78 16.38
N PRO A 334 17.56 17.71 17.09
CA PRO A 334 16.11 17.72 17.23
C PRO A 334 15.42 18.05 15.91
N ARG A 335 14.18 17.56 15.76
CA ARG A 335 13.38 17.77 14.56
C ARG A 335 13.13 19.27 14.32
N ALA A 336 13.56 19.76 13.16
CA ALA A 336 13.33 21.13 12.73
C ALA A 336 11.82 21.43 12.56
N ALA A 337 11.44 22.69 12.77
CA ALA A 337 10.07 23.15 12.55
C ALA A 337 9.70 23.10 11.05
N PRO A 338 8.41 23.02 10.69
CA PRO A 338 7.96 22.85 9.30
C PRO A 338 8.39 23.97 8.33
N ASP A 339 8.66 25.17 8.85
CA ASP A 339 9.08 26.38 8.15
C ASP A 339 10.61 26.60 8.13
N CYS A 340 11.36 25.68 8.75
CA CYS A 340 12.81 25.69 8.68
C CYS A 340 13.32 25.18 7.33
N GLN A 341 14.49 25.68 6.94
CA GLN A 341 15.31 25.16 5.87
C GLN A 341 16.71 24.84 6.40
N VAL A 342 17.39 23.96 5.69
CA VAL A 342 18.74 23.51 6.03
C VAL A 342 19.69 24.01 4.96
N VAL A 343 20.63 24.85 5.38
CA VAL A 343 21.80 25.19 4.59
C VAL A 343 22.81 24.10 4.84
N GLU A 344 23.00 23.21 3.86
CA GLU A 344 24.08 22.25 3.89
C GLU A 344 25.39 22.99 3.63
N CYS A 345 26.32 22.85 4.55
CA CYS A 345 27.63 23.42 4.49
C CYS A 345 28.70 22.32 4.59
N ARG A 346 29.93 22.66 4.19
CA ARG A 346 31.13 21.83 4.38
C ARG A 346 32.22 22.63 5.06
N ASP A 347 32.75 22.05 6.12
CA ASP A 347 33.98 22.49 6.78
C ASP A 347 35.07 21.46 6.47
N GLY A 348 35.80 21.68 5.38
CA GLY A 348 36.67 20.67 4.79
C GLY A 348 35.86 19.45 4.29
N VAL A 349 36.09 18.28 4.91
CA VAL A 349 35.38 17.03 4.61
C VAL A 349 34.13 16.81 5.48
N THR A 350 33.99 17.57 6.57
CA THR A 350 32.93 17.37 7.55
C THR A 350 31.67 18.10 7.11
N PRO A 351 30.51 17.41 6.98
CA PRO A 351 29.25 18.05 6.69
C PRO A 351 28.73 18.80 7.92
N VAL A 352 28.20 20.00 7.67
CA VAL A 352 27.60 20.87 8.70
C VAL A 352 26.25 21.33 8.19
N TYR A 353 25.27 21.39 9.07
CA TYR A 353 23.90 21.75 8.73
C TYR A 353 23.52 22.99 9.53
N VAL A 354 23.24 24.09 8.85
CA VAL A 354 22.67 25.28 9.50
C VAL A 354 21.16 25.25 9.29
N VAL A 355 20.42 24.97 10.36
CA VAL A 355 18.97 24.88 10.35
C VAL A 355 18.42 26.20 10.85
N THR A 356 17.60 26.87 10.04
CA THR A 356 17.00 28.16 10.37
C THR A 356 15.65 28.31 9.70
N GLU A 357 14.79 29.22 10.17
CA GLU A 357 13.56 29.57 9.46
C GLU A 357 13.85 30.09 8.03
N GLN A 358 12.97 29.78 7.09
CA GLN A 358 13.11 30.13 5.66
C GLN A 358 13.48 31.62 5.42
N ARG A 359 12.92 32.54 6.21
CA ARG A 359 13.16 33.99 6.05
C ARG A 359 14.60 34.42 6.36
N TYR A 360 15.35 33.64 7.15
CA TYR A 360 16.71 33.96 7.57
C TYR A 360 17.80 33.23 6.77
N VAL A 361 17.41 32.28 5.90
CA VAL A 361 18.34 31.58 5.01
C VAL A 361 19.18 32.54 4.15
N PRO A 362 18.61 33.61 3.55
CA PRO A 362 19.41 34.59 2.82
C PRO A 362 20.55 35.18 3.64
N TRP A 363 20.32 35.45 4.93
CA TRP A 363 21.32 36.03 5.84
C TRP A 363 22.43 35.05 6.17
N VAL A 364 22.08 33.77 6.42
CA VAL A 364 23.09 32.71 6.60
C VAL A 364 23.96 32.60 5.36
N LEU A 365 23.36 32.54 4.17
CA LEU A 365 24.11 32.47 2.91
C LEU A 365 24.98 33.71 2.69
N GLY A 366 24.47 34.90 2.99
CA GLY A 366 25.22 36.15 2.88
C GLY A 366 26.40 36.24 3.85
N ALA A 367 26.22 35.81 5.10
CA ALA A 367 27.29 35.76 6.10
C ALA A 367 28.41 34.77 5.75
N LEU A 368 28.07 33.68 5.05
CA LEU A 368 29.02 32.67 4.56
C LEU A 368 29.75 33.07 3.28
N GLN A 369 29.31 34.12 2.58
CA GLN A 369 30.06 34.63 1.43
C GLN A 369 31.41 35.16 1.90
N ARG A 370 32.49 34.62 1.33
CA ARG A 370 33.84 35.10 1.62
C ARG A 370 33.92 36.57 1.22
N SER A 371 34.36 37.41 2.16
CA SER A 371 34.64 38.83 1.95
C SER A 371 35.64 39.10 0.82
N THR A 372 36.36 38.09 0.33
CA THR A 372 37.26 38.17 -0.83
C THR A 372 36.51 38.53 -2.10
N ASP A 373 35.29 38.01 -2.30
CA ASP A 373 34.45 38.37 -3.46
C ASP A 373 33.99 39.82 -3.38
N THR A 374 33.72 40.30 -2.17
CA THR A 374 33.35 41.70 -1.91
C THR A 374 34.52 42.64 -2.11
N ARG A 375 35.75 42.24 -1.71
CA ARG A 375 36.97 43.03 -1.94
C ARG A 375 37.37 43.05 -3.41
N LEU A 376 37.25 41.94 -4.14
CA LEU A 376 37.47 41.94 -5.58
C LEU A 376 36.47 42.84 -6.29
N ARG A 377 35.17 42.71 -5.99
CA ARG A 377 34.15 43.57 -6.61
C ARG A 377 34.30 45.05 -6.25
N ALA A 378 34.66 45.37 -5.01
CA ALA A 378 34.94 46.75 -4.60
C ALA A 378 36.19 47.29 -5.32
N SER A 379 37.26 46.49 -5.42
CA SER A 379 38.46 46.85 -6.19
C SER A 379 38.18 47.00 -7.68
N ASP A 380 37.30 46.18 -8.26
CA ASP A 380 36.94 46.24 -9.68
C ASP A 380 36.05 47.46 -9.97
N ALA A 381 35.12 47.78 -9.05
CA ALA A 381 34.31 49.00 -9.13
C ALA A 381 35.18 50.26 -9.00
N GLU A 382 36.12 50.29 -8.07
CA GLU A 382 37.05 51.43 -7.90
C GLU A 382 37.98 51.58 -9.11
N ARG A 383 38.39 50.47 -9.74
CA ARG A 383 39.14 50.51 -11.02
C ARG A 383 38.29 51.02 -12.18
N ALA A 384 37.01 50.64 -12.25
CA ALA A 384 36.09 51.12 -13.28
C ALA A 384 35.84 52.63 -13.15
N GLU A 385 35.60 53.13 -11.94
CA GLU A 385 35.42 54.58 -11.69
C GLU A 385 36.69 55.38 -12.04
N ARG A 386 37.89 54.86 -11.71
CA ARG A 386 39.15 55.52 -12.09
C ARG A 386 39.36 55.54 -13.60
N ALA A 387 39.02 54.47 -14.32
CA ALA A 387 39.12 54.42 -15.77
C ALA A 387 38.15 55.40 -16.44
N GLU A 388 36.92 55.54 -15.91
CA GLU A 388 35.93 56.48 -16.42
C GLU A 388 36.31 57.94 -16.13
N GLY A 389 36.90 58.21 -14.97
CA GLY A 389 37.46 59.52 -14.63
C GLY A 389 38.62 59.95 -15.54
N ALA A 390 39.54 59.02 -15.84
CA ALA A 390 40.68 59.28 -16.73
C ALA A 390 40.24 59.61 -18.16
N GLY A 391 39.31 58.84 -18.74
CA GLY A 391 38.78 59.12 -20.08
C GLY A 391 38.01 60.43 -20.20
N ARG A 392 37.47 60.95 -19.09
CA ARG A 392 36.75 62.24 -19.06
C ARG A 392 37.70 63.44 -19.00
N ALA A 393 38.87 63.28 -18.38
CA ALA A 393 39.91 64.31 -18.35
C ALA A 393 40.57 64.50 -19.72
N GLU A 394 40.81 63.41 -20.45
CA GLU A 394 41.44 63.43 -21.78
C GLU A 394 40.53 64.02 -22.88
N ARG A 395 39.20 64.03 -22.69
CA ARG A 395 38.26 64.71 -23.62
C ARG A 395 38.07 66.21 -23.37
N ARG A 396 38.70 66.78 -22.32
CA ARG A 396 38.55 68.19 -21.94
C ARG A 396 39.82 69.03 -22.15
N GLY A 397 40.94 68.42 -22.52
CA GLY A 397 42.12 69.10 -23.07
C GLY A 397 42.09 69.02 -24.58
#